data_AF-A0A7X7C5Y1-F1
#
_entry.id   AF-A0A7X7C5Y1-F1
#
_cell.length_a   1.000
_cell.length_b   1.000
_cell.length_c   1.000
_cell.angle_alpha   90.00
_cell.angle_beta   90.00
_cell.angle_gamma   90.00
#
_symmetry.space_group_name_H-M   'P 1'
#
loop_
_entity.id
_entity.type
_entity.pdbx_description
1 polymer ?
#
loop_
_entity_poly.entity_id
_entity_poly.type
_entity_poly.pdbx_seq_one_letter_code
_entity_poly.pdbx_strand_id
1 'polypeptide(L)'
;KIVAMAGFNSNMVGKSITNALDEKISANTLQVISNGEVEIAENFMVNKAFVLKPITEYGNVLGAVIIFNDKISDVEKNIAEYTATILTKYIE
;
A
#
# COMPACT_ATOMS: atom_id res chain seq x y z
N LYS A 1 10.82 -1.62 0.06
CA LYS A 1 11.11 -0.72 1.20
C LYS A 1 10.04 0.36 1.26
N ILE A 2 9.75 0.92 2.43
CA ILE A 2 8.85 2.06 2.57
C ILE A 2 9.58 3.32 2.10
N VAL A 3 9.05 4.01 1.09
CA VAL A 3 9.66 5.22 0.50
C VAL A 3 9.02 6.51 0.99
N ALA A 4 7.76 6.45 1.43
CA ALA A 4 7.01 7.58 1.96
C ALA A 4 5.97 7.09 2.97
N MET A 5 5.66 7.92 3.96
CA MET A 5 4.63 7.66 4.95
C MET A 5 4.04 8.99 5.44
N ALA A 6 2.72 9.04 5.63
CA ALA A 6 2.02 10.19 6.18
C ALA A 6 0.92 9.73 7.14
N GLY A 7 0.49 10.64 8.04
CA GLY A 7 -0.63 10.38 8.97
C GLY A 7 -0.33 9.39 10.09
N PHE A 8 0.93 8.97 10.25
CA PHE A 8 1.36 8.06 11.32
C PHE A 8 2.51 8.69 12.11
N ASN A 9 2.49 8.52 13.43
CA ASN A 9 3.40 9.25 14.32
C ASN A 9 4.84 8.68 14.35
N SER A 10 5.09 7.54 13.71
CA SER A 10 6.41 6.91 13.68
C SER A 10 6.98 6.88 12.27
N ASN A 11 8.25 7.27 12.13
CA ASN A 11 8.92 7.22 10.83
C ASN A 11 9.27 5.75 10.48
N MET A 12 8.65 5.24 9.42
CA MET A 12 8.93 3.91 8.88
C MET A 12 9.68 3.95 7.54
N VAL A 13 10.00 5.15 7.03
CA VAL A 13 10.72 5.32 5.77
C VAL A 13 12.09 4.65 5.84
N GLY A 14 12.45 3.91 4.80
CA GLY A 14 13.69 3.14 4.69
C GLY A 14 13.59 1.70 5.20
N LYS A 15 12.57 1.36 6.00
CA LYS A 15 12.36 -0.03 6.45
C LYS A 15 12.00 -0.95 5.29
N SER A 16 12.48 -2.19 5.36
CA SER A 16 12.10 -3.26 4.43
C SER A 16 10.66 -3.70 4.70
N ILE A 17 9.93 -3.95 3.62
CA ILE A 17 8.59 -4.53 3.71
C ILE A 17 8.70 -6.03 3.95
N THR A 18 7.67 -6.65 4.52
CA THR A 18 7.63 -8.10 4.72
C THR A 18 7.39 -8.84 3.41
N ASN A 19 7.82 -10.09 3.33
CA ASN A 19 7.54 -10.96 2.18
C ASN A 19 6.02 -11.16 1.97
N ALA A 20 5.27 -11.27 3.06
CA ALA A 20 3.81 -11.40 3.01
C ALA A 20 3.13 -10.17 2.37
N LEU A 21 3.65 -8.97 2.61
CA LEU A 21 3.17 -7.78 1.93
C LEU A 21 3.57 -7.79 0.45
N ASP A 22 4.79 -8.20 0.14
CA ASP A 22 5.32 -8.26 -1.23
C ASP A 22 4.52 -9.22 -2.13
N GLU A 23 4.09 -10.37 -1.58
CA GLU A 23 3.17 -11.30 -2.25
C GLU A 23 1.82 -10.65 -2.59
N LYS A 24 1.25 -9.87 -1.67
CA LYS A 24 0.00 -9.14 -1.90
C LYS A 24 0.16 -8.07 -2.97
N ILE A 25 1.30 -7.38 -2.99
CA ILE A 25 1.62 -6.38 -4.02
C ILE A 25 1.73 -7.05 -5.40
N SER A 26 2.33 -8.24 -5.46
CA SER A 26 2.52 -9.01 -6.70
C SER A 26 1.22 -9.49 -7.35
N ALA A 27 0.10 -9.52 -6.61
CA ALA A 27 -1.22 -9.86 -7.16
C ALA A 27 -1.76 -8.85 -8.19
N ASN A 28 -1.10 -7.69 -8.35
CA ASN A 28 -1.35 -6.69 -9.40
C ASN A 28 -2.82 -6.23 -9.51
N THR A 29 -3.54 -6.23 -8.40
CA THR A 29 -4.96 -5.87 -8.32
C THR A 29 -5.22 -5.07 -7.05
N LEU A 30 -6.20 -4.16 -7.11
CA LEU A 30 -6.64 -3.43 -5.92
C LEU A 30 -7.26 -4.41 -4.94
N GLN A 31 -6.80 -4.37 -3.70
CA GLN A 31 -7.26 -5.25 -2.63
C GLN A 31 -7.77 -4.42 -1.47
N VAL A 32 -8.93 -4.82 -0.94
CA VAL A 32 -9.49 -4.28 0.30
C VAL A 32 -9.44 -5.36 1.36
N ILE A 33 -8.75 -5.08 2.45
CA ILE A 33 -8.54 -6.00 3.56
C ILE A 33 -9.28 -5.40 4.75
N SER A 34 -10.44 -5.98 5.04
CA SER A 34 -11.42 -5.39 5.94
C SER A 34 -11.13 -5.62 7.42
N ASN A 35 -10.32 -6.64 7.76
CA ASN A 35 -9.86 -6.95 9.10
C ASN A 35 -8.69 -7.95 9.03
N GLY A 36 -7.63 -7.67 9.78
CA GLY A 36 -6.46 -8.55 9.89
C GLY A 36 -5.25 -7.76 10.37
N GLU A 37 -4.52 -8.35 11.30
CA GLU A 37 -3.20 -7.84 11.67
C GLU A 37 -2.25 -8.14 10.50
N VAL A 38 -1.75 -7.10 9.84
CA VAL A 38 -0.81 -7.25 8.74
C VAL A 38 0.49 -6.57 9.12
N GLU A 39 1.57 -7.35 9.08
CA GLU A 39 2.92 -6.82 9.24
C GLU A 39 3.34 -6.16 7.91
N ILE A 40 3.41 -4.83 7.91
CA ILE A 40 3.80 -4.06 6.71
C ILE A 40 5.32 -4.04 6.56
N ALA A 41 6.03 -3.90 7.68
CA ALA A 41 7.48 -3.87 7.77
C ALA A 41 7.93 -4.39 9.14
N GLU A 42 9.21 -4.65 9.31
CA GLU A 42 9.76 -5.15 10.58
C GLU A 42 9.37 -4.24 11.77
N ASN A 43 8.70 -4.85 12.75
CA ASN A 43 8.13 -4.17 13.93
C ASN A 43 7.08 -3.09 13.58
N PHE A 44 6.39 -3.22 12.45
CA PHE A 44 5.31 -2.33 12.04
C PHE A 44 4.07 -3.13 11.64
N MET A 45 3.25 -3.41 12.66
CA MET A 45 1.94 -4.06 12.51
C MET A 45 0.87 -3.00 12.27
N VAL A 46 0.01 -3.25 11.29
CA VAL A 46 -1.21 -2.48 11.07
C VAL A 46 -2.39 -3.38 11.44
N ASN A 47 -3.14 -2.96 12.46
CA ASN A 47 -4.37 -3.61 12.91
C ASN A 47 -5.59 -2.74 12.56
N LYS A 48 -5.75 -2.46 11.26
CA LYS A 48 -6.82 -1.63 10.70
C LYS A 48 -7.24 -2.20 9.36
N ALA A 49 -8.43 -1.83 8.90
CA ALA A 49 -8.80 -2.08 7.51
C ALA A 49 -7.87 -1.28 6.59
N PHE A 50 -7.50 -1.84 5.44
CA PHE A 50 -6.67 -1.13 4.48
C PHE A 50 -6.98 -1.49 3.04
N VAL A 51 -6.69 -0.53 2.15
CA VAL A 51 -6.66 -0.73 0.71
C VAL A 51 -5.20 -0.74 0.26
N LEU A 52 -4.89 -1.68 -0.63
CA LEU A 52 -3.59 -1.83 -1.28
C LEU A 52 -3.81 -1.77 -2.78
N LYS A 53 -3.14 -0.83 -3.44
CA LYS A 53 -3.13 -0.71 -4.90
C LYS A 53 -1.69 -0.82 -5.41
N PRO A 54 -1.35 -1.88 -6.15
CA PRO A 54 -0.05 -1.97 -6.82
C PRO A 54 0.13 -0.84 -7.83
N ILE A 55 1.35 -0.30 -7.89
CA ILE A 55 1.80 0.63 -8.92
C ILE A 55 2.48 -0.22 -9.98
N THR A 56 1.87 -0.26 -11.15
CA THR A 56 2.29 -1.17 -12.23
C THR A 56 2.48 -0.39 -13.51
N GLU A 57 3.53 -0.72 -14.24
CA GLU A 57 3.89 -0.11 -15.52
C GLU A 57 4.26 -1.24 -16.50
N TYR A 58 3.62 -1.30 -17.66
CA TYR A 58 3.81 -2.35 -18.67
C TYR A 58 3.76 -3.81 -18.11
N GLY A 59 2.96 -4.03 -17.06
CA GLY A 59 2.84 -5.34 -16.40
C GLY A 59 3.91 -5.63 -15.33
N ASN A 60 4.89 -4.74 -15.15
CA ASN A 60 5.86 -4.82 -14.06
C ASN A 60 5.36 -4.06 -12.83
N VAL A 61 5.42 -4.70 -11.66
CA VAL A 61 5.04 -4.09 -10.39
C VAL A 61 6.24 -3.32 -9.85
N LEU A 62 6.08 -2.00 -9.70
CA LEU A 62 7.11 -1.07 -9.24
C LEU A 62 7.02 -0.79 -7.73
N GLY A 63 5.83 -0.98 -7.15
CA GLY A 63 5.55 -0.75 -5.74
C GLY A 63 4.06 -0.81 -5.45
N ALA A 64 3.62 -0.18 -4.36
CA ALA A 64 2.21 -0.08 -4.02
C ALA A 64 1.89 1.16 -3.21
N VAL A 65 0.65 1.64 -3.35
CA VAL A 65 0.01 2.61 -2.46
C VAL A 65 -0.82 1.84 -1.44
N ILE A 66 -0.62 2.13 -0.16
CA ILE A 66 -1.38 1.53 0.94
C ILE A 66 -2.04 2.64 1.75
N ILE A 67 -3.35 2.52 1.97
CA ILE A 67 -4.12 3.44 2.81
C ILE A 67 -4.86 2.60 3.85
N PHE A 68 -4.61 2.86 5.12
CA PHE A 68 -5.27 2.19 6.23
C PHE A 68 -6.18 3.17 6.99
N ASN A 69 -7.35 2.68 7.39
CA ASN A 69 -8.35 3.44 8.13
C ASN A 69 -9.22 2.47 8.95
N ASP A 70 -10.04 2.98 9.87
CA ASP A 70 -10.91 2.11 10.68
C ASP A 70 -11.98 1.41 9.82
N LYS A 71 -12.38 2.06 8.71
CA LYS A 71 -13.22 1.48 7.66
C LYS A 71 -12.72 1.96 6.30
N ILE A 72 -12.78 1.09 5.30
CA ILE A 72 -12.46 1.44 3.91
C ILE A 72 -13.75 1.67 3.14
N SER A 73 -13.92 2.90 2.64
CA SER A 73 -15.01 3.31 1.77
C SER A 73 -14.51 3.44 0.33
N ASP A 74 -15.39 3.90 -0.56
CA ASP A 74 -14.99 4.19 -1.94
C ASP A 74 -14.04 5.40 -2.03
N VAL A 75 -14.00 6.26 -1.01
CA VAL A 75 -13.05 7.38 -0.93
C VAL A 75 -11.62 6.86 -0.88
N GLU A 76 -11.29 5.97 0.07
CA GLU A 76 -9.93 5.43 0.19
C GLU A 76 -9.52 4.63 -1.05
N LYS A 77 -10.45 3.84 -1.63
CA LYS A 77 -10.19 3.10 -2.87
C LYS A 77 -9.85 4.03 -4.02
N ASN A 78 -10.63 5.10 -4.20
CA ASN A 78 -10.41 6.08 -5.25
C ASN A 78 -9.10 6.82 -5.05
N ILE A 79 -8.77 7.23 -3.82
CA ILE A 79 -7.47 7.86 -3.53
C ILE A 79 -6.31 6.93 -3.89
N ALA A 80 -6.37 5.65 -3.50
CA ALA A 80 -5.33 4.68 -3.82
C ALA A 80 -5.19 4.48 -5.35
N GLU A 81 -6.31 4.36 -6.06
CA GLU A 81 -6.35 4.20 -7.52
C GLU A 81 -5.77 5.41 -8.26
N TYR A 82 -6.22 6.62 -7.90
CA TYR A 82 -5.72 7.86 -8.50
C TYR A 82 -4.25 8.10 -8.18
N THR A 83 -3.82 7.85 -6.94
CA THR A 83 -2.42 8.03 -6.55
C THR A 83 -1.52 7.07 -7.33
N ALA A 84 -1.89 5.80 -7.44
CA ALA A 84 -1.12 4.84 -8.23
C ALA A 84 -1.04 5.25 -9.71
N THR A 85 -2.17 5.68 -10.28
CA THR A 85 -2.23 6.16 -11.68
C THR A 85 -1.34 7.39 -11.91
N ILE A 86 -1.34 8.33 -10.98
CA ILE A 86 -0.50 9.53 -11.05
C ILE A 86 0.98 9.12 -10.95
N LEU A 87 1.34 8.27 -10.00
CA LEU A 87 2.72 7.82 -9.81
C LEU A 87 3.25 7.07 -11.03
N THR A 88 2.45 6.21 -11.67
CA THR A 88 2.86 5.53 -12.91
C THR A 88 3.27 6.54 -13.99
N LYS A 89 2.51 7.63 -14.19
CA LYS A 89 2.84 8.67 -15.20
C LYS A 89 4.10 9.47 -14.89
N TYR A 90 4.52 9.53 -13.64
CA TYR A 90 5.75 10.22 -13.23
C TYR A 90 6.97 9.29 -13.21
N ILE A 91 6.74 7.99 -13.35
CA ILE A 91 7.81 6.98 -13.45
C ILE A 91 8.10 6.64 -14.93
N GLU A 92 7.12 6.83 -15.83
CA GLU A 92 7.32 6.96 -17.29
C GLU A 92 8.38 8.02 -17.65
#